data_AF-A0A6M7V825-F1
#
_entry.id   AF-A0A6M7V825-F1
#
_cell.length_a   1.000
_cell.length_b   1.000
_cell.length_c   1.000
_cell.angle_alpha   90.00
_cell.angle_beta   90.00
_cell.angle_gamma   90.00
#
_symmetry.space_group_name_H-M   'P 1'
#
loop_
_entity.id
_entity.type
_entity.pdbx_description
1 polymer ?
#
loop_
_entity_poly.entity_id
_entity_poly.type
_entity_poly.pdbx_seq_one_letter_code
_entity_poly.pdbx_strand_id
1 'polypeptide(L)'
;MTDAEETPSTLLDHLRLARQSSDMAASLSASQLKSAYDVQRGPFRKRPYFVSHSSTDRTQDTSNRAEEWLARRLYQQGKLRLPDGNLLQLIDYQFPLKAARSDAGIGKIDLVGICEGSFGLVELKVGRSNESPVVALLELLAYAAVVRDNLEAISGEAMAKGRCTHALTATRNFIVAPLQFWAKWAVGRRTARWVQFCDIQRELSRHFRIDCLVLHPDPAQASDTESFECHWVDLC
;
A
#
# COMPACT_ATOMS: atom_id res chain seq x y z
N MET A 1 -25.17 22.69 -27.70
CA MET A 1 -24.66 21.36 -27.30
C MET A 1 -23.53 21.63 -26.35
N THR A 2 -23.78 21.49 -25.05
CA THR A 2 -22.74 21.59 -24.03
C THR A 2 -21.95 20.30 -24.06
N ASP A 3 -20.69 20.38 -24.47
CA ASP A 3 -19.72 19.31 -24.24
C ASP A 3 -19.74 19.02 -22.73
N ALA A 4 -20.28 17.88 -22.35
CA ALA A 4 -20.19 17.42 -20.98
C ALA A 4 -18.70 17.15 -20.74
N GLU A 5 -18.04 18.01 -19.95
CA GLU A 5 -16.69 17.72 -19.46
C GLU A 5 -16.73 16.36 -18.76
N GLU A 6 -16.14 15.34 -19.39
CA GLU A 6 -15.97 14.04 -18.76
C GLU A 6 -15.15 14.25 -17.48
N THR A 7 -15.78 13.99 -16.34
CA THR A 7 -15.10 14.09 -15.05
C THR A 7 -13.95 13.08 -15.04
N PRO A 8 -12.69 13.50 -14.79
CA PRO A 8 -11.55 12.58 -14.79
C PRO A 8 -11.76 11.47 -13.76
N SER A 9 -11.51 10.21 -14.17
CA SER A 9 -11.63 9.06 -13.27
C SER A 9 -10.55 9.07 -12.18
N THR A 10 -10.96 8.79 -10.94
CA THR A 10 -10.04 8.77 -9.80
C THR A 10 -9.45 7.38 -9.56
N LEU A 11 -8.38 7.29 -8.75
CA LEU A 11 -7.84 5.99 -8.34
C LEU A 11 -8.88 5.14 -7.60
N LEU A 12 -9.75 5.77 -6.80
CA LEU A 12 -10.83 5.05 -6.11
C LEU A 12 -11.87 4.49 -7.08
N ASP A 13 -12.12 5.15 -8.22
CA ASP A 13 -13.02 4.63 -9.25
C ASP A 13 -12.40 3.42 -9.94
N HIS A 14 -11.11 3.49 -10.32
CA HIS A 14 -10.38 2.35 -10.87
C HIS A 14 -10.29 1.18 -9.89
N LEU A 15 -10.04 1.46 -8.60
CA LEU A 15 -10.01 0.46 -7.55
C LEU A 15 -11.36 -0.25 -7.38
N ARG A 16 -12.47 0.52 -7.38
CA ARG A 16 -13.83 -0.04 -7.32
C ARG A 16 -14.10 -0.98 -8.48
N LEU A 17 -13.74 -0.57 -9.70
CA LEU A 17 -13.92 -1.38 -10.91
C LEU A 17 -13.05 -2.65 -10.90
N ALA A 18 -11.77 -2.53 -10.53
CA ALA A 18 -10.83 -3.65 -10.48
C ALA A 18 -11.25 -4.74 -9.48
N ARG A 19 -11.95 -4.36 -8.40
CA ARG A 19 -12.52 -5.29 -7.41
C ARG A 19 -13.79 -5.98 -7.89
N GLN A 20 -14.55 -5.36 -8.78
CA GLN A 20 -15.84 -5.87 -9.27
C GLN A 20 -15.69 -6.78 -10.51
N SER A 21 -14.72 -6.49 -11.38
CA SER A 21 -14.52 -7.25 -12.60
C SER A 21 -13.04 -7.51 -12.86
N SER A 22 -12.70 -8.79 -12.97
CA SER A 22 -11.34 -9.22 -13.26
C SER A 22 -10.87 -8.90 -14.69
N ASP A 23 -11.81 -8.59 -15.59
CA ASP A 23 -11.53 -8.27 -16.99
C ASP A 23 -11.29 -6.77 -17.20
N MET A 24 -11.85 -5.91 -16.32
CA MET A 24 -11.59 -4.47 -16.34
C MET A 24 -10.21 -4.11 -15.79
N ALA A 25 -9.63 -4.95 -14.93
CA ALA A 25 -8.23 -4.78 -14.54
C ALA A 25 -7.29 -4.91 -15.75
N ALA A 26 -7.67 -5.69 -16.78
CA ALA A 26 -6.84 -6.00 -17.95
C ALA A 26 -6.69 -4.86 -18.97
N SER A 27 -7.45 -3.76 -18.82
CA SER A 27 -7.39 -2.59 -19.72
C SER A 27 -6.72 -1.36 -19.11
N LEU A 28 -6.30 -1.43 -17.85
CA LEU A 28 -5.62 -0.33 -17.17
C LEU A 28 -4.22 -0.12 -17.76
N SER A 29 -3.87 1.14 -18.01
CA SER A 29 -2.52 1.57 -18.38
C SER A 29 -1.86 2.41 -17.28
N ALA A 30 -0.54 2.46 -17.27
CA ALA A 30 0.21 3.32 -16.35
C ALA A 30 -0.14 4.80 -16.53
N SER A 31 -0.34 5.28 -17.76
CA SER A 31 -0.70 6.68 -18.01
C SER A 31 -2.06 7.03 -17.41
N GLN A 32 -3.05 6.14 -17.51
CA GLN A 32 -4.35 6.32 -16.87
C GLN A 32 -4.22 6.38 -15.34
N LEU A 33 -3.45 5.47 -14.74
CA LEU A 33 -3.26 5.46 -13.29
C LEU A 33 -2.48 6.67 -12.79
N LYS A 34 -1.51 7.17 -13.55
CA LYS A 34 -0.81 8.41 -13.24
C LYS A 34 -1.76 9.61 -13.27
N SER A 35 -2.56 9.76 -14.34
CA SER A 35 -3.56 10.83 -14.42
C SER A 35 -4.57 10.74 -13.28
N ALA A 36 -5.04 9.53 -12.96
CA ALA A 36 -5.93 9.27 -11.83
C ALA A 36 -5.30 9.66 -10.48
N TYR A 37 -3.99 9.40 -10.29
CA TYR A 37 -3.24 9.84 -9.12
C TYR A 37 -3.17 11.36 -9.01
N ASP A 38 -2.90 12.04 -10.12
CA ASP A 38 -2.76 13.50 -10.16
C ASP A 38 -4.07 14.22 -9.83
N VAL A 39 -5.22 13.64 -10.17
CA VAL A 39 -6.56 14.20 -9.87
C VAL A 39 -7.16 13.68 -8.56
N GLN A 40 -6.73 12.51 -8.06
CA GLN A 40 -7.21 11.99 -6.78
C GLN A 40 -6.92 13.02 -5.67
N ARG A 41 -7.95 13.33 -4.88
CA ARG A 41 -7.83 14.13 -3.66
C ARG A 41 -8.16 13.30 -2.44
N GLY A 42 -7.48 13.59 -1.34
CA GLY A 42 -7.71 12.93 -0.06
C GLY A 42 -8.48 13.79 0.95
N PRO A 43 -9.27 13.19 1.86
CA PRO A 43 -9.91 13.92 2.93
C PRO A 43 -8.85 14.41 3.93
N PHE A 44 -8.96 15.67 4.34
CA PHE A 44 -8.15 16.20 5.43
C PHE A 44 -8.72 15.76 6.78
N ARG A 45 -7.86 15.17 7.63
CA ARG A 45 -8.28 14.71 8.96
C ARG A 45 -8.06 15.79 10.00
N LYS A 46 -9.15 16.16 10.70
CA LYS A 46 -9.06 16.95 11.95
C LYS A 46 -8.66 16.11 13.17
N ARG A 47 -8.79 14.78 13.06
CA ARG A 47 -8.39 13.83 14.11
C ARG A 47 -6.95 13.39 13.88
N PRO A 48 -6.23 12.99 14.94
CA PRO A 48 -4.89 12.42 14.81
C PRO A 48 -4.82 11.32 13.77
N TYR A 49 -3.71 11.29 13.05
CA TYR A 49 -3.32 10.20 12.18
C TYR A 49 -2.75 9.04 13.02
N PHE A 50 -1.88 9.35 14.00
CA PHE A 50 -1.26 8.36 14.88
C PHE A 50 -2.18 8.08 16.08
N VAL A 51 -2.96 7.02 15.97
CA VAL A 51 -3.98 6.62 16.95
C VAL A 51 -3.51 5.47 17.83
N SER A 52 -4.04 5.38 19.04
CA SER A 52 -3.82 4.20 19.89
C SER A 52 -4.63 3.02 19.35
N HIS A 53 -3.99 1.85 19.23
CA HIS A 53 -4.64 0.62 18.79
C HIS A 53 -5.09 -0.20 19.99
N SER A 54 -6.40 -0.34 20.19
CA SER A 54 -6.97 -1.27 21.17
C SER A 54 -7.26 -2.62 20.51
N SER A 55 -6.89 -3.71 21.17
CA SER A 55 -7.00 -5.10 20.69
C SER A 55 -8.43 -5.68 20.68
N THR A 56 -9.43 -4.87 20.34
CA THR A 56 -10.83 -5.33 20.29
C THR A 56 -11.18 -5.87 18.90
N ASP A 57 -11.02 -7.18 18.76
CA ASP A 57 -11.42 -7.98 17.60
C ASP A 57 -12.91 -7.78 17.26
N ARG A 58 -13.22 -7.41 16.01
CA ARG A 58 -14.57 -7.50 15.44
C ARG A 58 -14.49 -8.13 14.04
N THR A 59 -15.20 -9.25 13.91
CA THR A 59 -15.67 -9.94 12.69
C THR A 59 -15.25 -9.32 11.34
N GLN A 60 -14.10 -9.72 10.83
CA GLN A 60 -13.71 -9.56 9.42
C GLN A 60 -13.21 -10.90 8.85
N ASP A 61 -13.19 -11.01 7.52
CA ASP A 61 -12.74 -12.19 6.78
C ASP A 61 -11.36 -12.70 7.25
N THR A 62 -11.14 -13.99 7.11
CA THR A 62 -9.92 -14.68 7.54
C THR A 62 -8.65 -14.10 6.90
N SER A 63 -8.68 -13.70 5.62
CA SER A 63 -7.53 -13.07 4.94
C SER A 63 -7.16 -11.74 5.56
N ASN A 64 -8.14 -10.86 5.76
CA ASN A 64 -7.93 -9.53 6.34
C ASN A 64 -7.42 -9.66 7.78
N ARG A 65 -7.91 -10.64 8.54
CA ARG A 65 -7.38 -10.93 9.88
C ARG A 65 -5.93 -11.42 9.85
N ALA A 66 -5.53 -12.15 8.81
CA ALA A 66 -4.15 -12.58 8.66
C ALA A 66 -3.22 -11.44 8.23
N GLU A 67 -3.68 -10.54 7.35
CA GLU A 67 -2.95 -9.32 6.99
C GLU A 67 -2.79 -8.39 8.21
N GLU A 68 -3.84 -8.20 9.00
CA GLU A 68 -3.76 -7.41 10.24
C GLU A 68 -2.82 -8.05 11.27
N TRP A 69 -2.86 -9.38 11.43
CA TRP A 69 -1.95 -10.08 12.33
C TRP A 69 -0.49 -9.94 11.88
N LEU A 70 -0.24 -10.07 10.57
CA LEU A 70 1.08 -9.85 9.98
C LEU A 70 1.55 -8.40 10.20
N ALA A 71 0.68 -7.41 9.96
CA ALA A 71 1.00 -6.00 10.21
C ALA A 71 1.42 -5.78 11.67
N ARG A 72 0.66 -6.32 12.63
CA ARG A 72 0.99 -6.23 14.06
C ARG A 72 2.34 -6.86 14.38
N ARG A 73 2.61 -8.05 13.84
CA ARG A 73 3.89 -8.75 14.06
C ARG A 73 5.07 -7.96 13.50
N LEU A 74 4.96 -7.43 12.28
CA LEU A 74 6.00 -6.60 11.67
C LEU A 74 6.18 -5.29 12.45
N TYR A 75 5.10 -4.64 12.88
CA TYR A 75 5.18 -3.45 13.72
C TYR A 75 5.90 -3.71 15.05
N GLN A 76 5.65 -4.87 15.70
CA GLN A 76 6.36 -5.28 16.91
C GLN A 76 7.86 -5.51 16.67
N GLN A 77 8.24 -6.01 15.49
CA GLN A 77 9.64 -6.09 15.09
C GLN A 77 10.28 -4.68 14.93
N GLY A 78 9.47 -3.67 14.64
CA GLY A 78 9.84 -2.26 14.64
C GLY A 78 10.61 -1.79 13.41
N LYS A 79 11.20 -2.68 12.61
CA LYS A 79 11.90 -2.33 11.37
C LYS A 79 11.92 -3.48 10.37
N LEU A 80 11.97 -3.13 9.09
CA LEU A 80 12.23 -4.07 8.00
C LEU A 80 13.55 -3.74 7.29
N ARG A 81 14.37 -4.75 7.07
CA ARG A 81 15.56 -4.64 6.23
C ARG A 81 15.13 -4.66 4.77
N LEU A 82 15.51 -3.63 4.04
CA LEU A 82 15.23 -3.49 2.61
C LEU A 82 16.38 -4.08 1.77
N PRO A 83 16.12 -4.48 0.52
CA PRO A 83 17.15 -5.11 -0.32
C PRO A 83 18.30 -4.17 -0.72
N ASP A 84 18.08 -2.85 -0.65
CA ASP A 84 19.09 -1.82 -0.89
C ASP A 84 20.02 -1.59 0.31
N GLY A 85 19.86 -2.37 1.39
CA GLY A 85 20.62 -2.26 2.63
C GLY A 85 20.04 -1.25 3.63
N ASN A 86 19.04 -0.46 3.23
CA ASN A 86 18.37 0.48 4.11
C ASN A 86 17.43 -0.22 5.10
N LEU A 87 16.98 0.55 6.08
CA LEU A 87 15.95 0.13 7.04
C LEU A 87 14.70 0.97 6.84
N LEU A 88 13.55 0.30 6.76
CA LEU A 88 12.26 0.92 6.97
C LEU A 88 11.91 0.84 8.45
N GLN A 89 12.05 1.95 9.17
CA GLN A 89 11.67 2.04 10.58
C GLN A 89 10.15 2.14 10.69
N LEU A 90 9.49 1.10 11.19
CA LEU A 90 8.03 1.07 11.30
C LEU A 90 7.58 1.93 12.49
N ILE A 91 6.56 2.76 12.28
CA ILE A 91 6.09 3.74 13.28
C ILE A 91 4.60 3.67 13.57
N ASP A 92 3.82 3.04 12.70
CA ASP A 92 2.41 2.74 12.96
C ASP A 92 1.92 1.58 12.07
N TYR A 93 0.77 1.02 12.41
CA TYR A 93 0.05 0.02 11.62
C TYR A 93 -1.43 0.35 11.57
N GLN A 94 -2.16 -0.15 10.58
CA GLN A 94 -3.58 0.16 10.38
C GLN A 94 -3.85 1.68 10.41
N PHE A 95 -2.97 2.44 9.74
CA PHE A 95 -2.90 3.90 9.76
C PHE A 95 -4.12 4.52 9.06
N PRO A 96 -4.96 5.27 9.77
CA PRO A 96 -6.28 5.62 9.28
C PRO A 96 -6.27 6.85 8.36
N LEU A 97 -6.85 6.73 7.16
CA LEU A 97 -6.92 7.85 6.20
C LEU A 97 -8.27 8.58 6.17
N LYS A 98 -9.39 7.90 6.49
CA LYS A 98 -10.73 8.53 6.49
C LYS A 98 -10.87 9.65 7.52
N ALA A 99 -11.37 10.82 7.15
CA ALA A 99 -11.75 11.86 8.10
C ALA A 99 -13.14 11.62 8.70
N ALA A 100 -14.07 11.09 7.91
CA ALA A 100 -15.45 10.81 8.29
C ALA A 100 -15.97 9.49 7.69
N ARG A 101 -17.17 9.06 8.14
CA ARG A 101 -17.83 7.85 7.59
C ARG A 101 -18.22 8.01 6.12
N SER A 102 -18.44 9.25 5.67
CA SER A 102 -18.75 9.60 4.28
C SER A 102 -17.59 9.36 3.32
N ASP A 103 -16.36 9.21 3.82
CA ASP A 103 -15.16 8.90 3.01
C ASP A 103 -15.12 7.40 2.67
N ALA A 104 -16.22 6.92 2.07
CA ALA A 104 -16.36 5.54 1.66
C ALA A 104 -15.30 5.19 0.59
N GLY A 105 -14.71 4.00 0.69
CA GLY A 105 -13.65 3.55 -0.22
C GLY A 105 -12.22 3.92 0.18
N ILE A 106 -12.02 4.92 1.05
CA ILE A 106 -10.66 5.29 1.52
C ILE A 106 -10.24 4.40 2.69
N GLY A 107 -9.23 3.55 2.52
CA GLY A 107 -8.87 2.55 3.51
C GLY A 107 -8.06 3.04 4.72
N LYS A 108 -7.36 2.08 5.31
CA LYS A 108 -6.24 2.28 6.23
C LYS A 108 -4.99 1.77 5.52
N ILE A 109 -3.83 2.36 5.79
CA ILE A 109 -2.55 1.82 5.32
C ILE A 109 -2.12 0.73 6.30
N ASP A 110 -1.76 -0.45 5.81
CA ASP A 110 -1.46 -1.59 6.67
C ASP A 110 -0.28 -1.31 7.60
N LEU A 111 0.82 -0.80 7.04
CA LEU A 111 1.97 -0.30 7.80
C LEU A 111 2.46 1.03 7.26
N VAL A 112 2.98 1.85 8.17
CA VAL A 112 3.75 3.05 7.82
C VAL A 112 5.09 3.06 8.53
N GLY A 113 6.08 3.62 7.86
CA GLY A 113 7.44 3.73 8.37
C GLY A 113 8.16 4.97 7.89
N ILE A 114 9.43 5.08 8.25
CA ILE A 114 10.34 6.10 7.77
C ILE A 114 11.56 5.41 7.16
N CYS A 115 11.95 5.85 5.98
CA CYS A 115 13.15 5.38 5.29
C CYS A 115 13.76 6.56 4.53
N GLU A 116 15.02 6.88 4.81
CA GLU A 116 15.77 7.93 4.09
C GLU A 116 15.02 9.29 4.02
N GLY A 117 14.40 9.72 5.13
CA GLY A 117 13.62 10.97 5.19
C GLY A 117 12.29 10.95 4.43
N SER A 118 11.90 9.80 3.86
CA SER A 118 10.60 9.59 3.21
C SER A 118 9.61 8.89 4.13
N PHE A 119 8.33 9.20 3.98
CA PHE A 119 7.23 8.48 4.64
C PHE A 119 6.95 7.19 3.87
N GLY A 120 7.30 6.06 4.48
CA GLY A 120 7.11 4.73 3.93
C GLY A 120 5.67 4.27 4.05
N LEU A 121 5.01 3.96 2.93
CA LEU A 121 3.65 3.40 2.89
C LEU A 121 3.74 1.93 2.48
N VAL A 122 3.16 1.03 3.25
CA VAL A 122 3.21 -0.40 2.96
C VAL A 122 1.80 -0.95 2.82
N GLU A 123 1.55 -1.53 1.66
CA GLU A 123 0.41 -2.42 1.39
C GLU A 123 0.88 -3.86 1.59
N LEU A 124 0.22 -4.59 2.50
CA LEU A 124 0.56 -5.98 2.80
C LEU A 124 -0.37 -6.93 2.05
N LYS A 125 0.19 -8.06 1.60
CA LYS A 125 -0.63 -9.21 1.18
C LYS A 125 -0.13 -10.48 1.83
N VAL A 126 -1.04 -11.41 2.12
CA VAL A 126 -0.69 -12.74 2.63
C VAL A 126 -0.64 -13.78 1.51
N GLY A 127 0.13 -14.86 1.74
CA GLY A 127 0.34 -15.93 0.75
C GLY A 127 -0.94 -16.58 0.23
N ARG A 128 -2.04 -16.59 1.00
CA ARG A 128 -3.35 -17.12 0.56
C ARG A 128 -4.26 -16.11 -0.16
N SER A 129 -3.89 -14.83 -0.23
CA SER A 129 -4.73 -13.80 -0.86
C SER A 129 -4.92 -14.08 -2.37
N ASN A 130 -6.14 -13.97 -2.86
CA ASN A 130 -6.46 -14.07 -4.29
C ASN A 130 -6.61 -12.71 -4.97
N GLU A 131 -6.42 -11.62 -4.22
CA GLU A 131 -6.47 -10.26 -4.76
C GLU A 131 -5.29 -10.02 -5.71
N SER A 132 -5.55 -9.33 -6.82
CA SER A 132 -4.56 -9.05 -7.87
C SER A 132 -3.49 -8.08 -7.39
N PRO A 133 -2.21 -8.23 -7.78
CA PRO A 133 -1.16 -7.24 -7.57
C PRO A 133 -1.53 -5.86 -8.12
N VAL A 134 -2.32 -5.79 -9.20
CA VAL A 134 -2.85 -4.52 -9.73
C VAL A 134 -3.78 -3.84 -8.73
N VAL A 135 -4.58 -4.61 -7.98
CA VAL A 135 -5.45 -4.05 -6.94
C VAL A 135 -4.62 -3.54 -5.77
N ALA A 136 -3.62 -4.31 -5.32
CA ALA A 136 -2.68 -3.85 -4.29
C ALA A 136 -1.97 -2.54 -4.69
N LEU A 137 -1.56 -2.44 -5.97
CA LEU A 137 -0.96 -1.23 -6.52
C LEU A 137 -1.93 -0.04 -6.52
N LEU A 138 -3.19 -0.25 -6.93
CA LEU A 138 -4.23 0.79 -6.90
C LEU A 138 -4.52 1.28 -5.48
N GLU A 139 -4.57 0.38 -4.50
CA GLU A 139 -4.72 0.73 -3.09
C GLU A 139 -3.56 1.58 -2.59
N LEU A 140 -2.34 1.11 -2.83
CA LEU A 140 -1.12 1.83 -2.44
C LEU A 140 -1.05 3.22 -3.07
N LEU A 141 -1.37 3.35 -4.36
CA LEU A 141 -1.41 4.65 -5.05
C LEU A 141 -2.51 5.56 -4.49
N ALA A 142 -3.69 5.01 -4.18
CA ALA A 142 -4.78 5.79 -3.58
C ALA A 142 -4.35 6.32 -2.20
N TYR A 143 -3.67 5.49 -1.39
CA TYR A 143 -3.11 5.92 -0.12
C TYR A 143 -2.04 6.99 -0.31
N ALA A 144 -1.11 6.80 -1.26
CA ALA A 144 -0.06 7.76 -1.57
C ALA A 144 -0.63 9.11 -2.03
N ALA A 145 -1.74 9.13 -2.77
CA ALA A 145 -2.41 10.37 -3.17
C ALA A 145 -3.02 11.11 -1.97
N VAL A 146 -3.68 10.38 -1.06
CA VAL A 146 -4.21 10.97 0.18
C VAL A 146 -3.07 11.50 1.05
N VAL A 147 -1.99 10.73 1.21
CA VAL A 147 -0.83 11.13 1.99
C VAL A 147 -0.14 12.34 1.38
N ARG A 148 0.04 12.40 0.06
CA ARG A 148 0.61 13.56 -0.64
C ARG A 148 -0.11 14.86 -0.25
N ASP A 149 -1.44 14.85 -0.27
CA ASP A 149 -2.26 16.02 0.05
C ASP A 149 -2.20 16.42 1.54
N ASN A 150 -1.73 15.52 2.41
CA ASN A 150 -1.74 15.68 3.86
C ASN A 150 -0.35 15.54 4.50
N LEU A 151 0.71 15.48 3.69
CA LEU A 151 2.04 15.05 4.15
C LEU A 151 2.61 16.01 5.18
N GLU A 152 2.37 17.31 5.03
CA GLU A 152 2.78 18.33 6.00
C GLU A 152 2.16 18.07 7.38
N ALA A 153 0.84 17.83 7.44
CA ALA A 153 0.13 17.57 8.69
C ALA A 153 0.59 16.24 9.32
N ILE A 154 0.73 15.18 8.52
CA ILE A 154 1.23 13.88 8.96
C ILE A 154 2.66 14.01 9.50
N SER A 155 3.53 14.72 8.79
CA SER A 155 4.92 14.96 9.18
C SER A 155 5.00 15.76 10.47
N GLY A 156 4.19 16.81 10.61
CA GLY A 156 4.14 17.62 11.84
C GLY A 156 3.71 16.78 13.05
N GLU A 157 2.69 15.94 12.88
CA GLU A 157 2.23 15.02 13.94
C GLU A 157 3.30 13.97 14.28
N ALA A 158 3.98 13.40 13.27
CA ALA A 158 5.06 12.44 13.45
C ALA A 158 6.22 13.04 14.26
N MET A 159 6.63 14.26 13.95
CA MET A 159 7.67 14.99 14.69
C MET A 159 7.23 15.29 16.13
N ALA A 160 6.01 15.82 16.31
CA ALA A 160 5.48 16.14 17.64
C ALA A 160 5.39 14.91 18.56
N LYS A 161 5.20 13.71 17.99
CA LYS A 161 5.17 12.43 18.69
C LYS A 161 6.54 11.74 18.77
N GLY A 162 7.63 12.39 18.31
CA GLY A 162 8.98 11.84 18.36
C GLY A 162 9.22 10.64 17.42
N ARG A 163 8.41 10.49 16.37
CA ARG A 163 8.56 9.41 15.37
C ARG A 163 9.65 9.72 14.33
N CYS A 164 9.86 10.99 14.02
CA CYS A 164 10.95 11.49 13.20
C CYS A 164 11.51 12.80 13.77
N THR A 165 12.72 13.14 13.33
CA THR A 165 13.43 14.37 13.74
C THR A 165 13.42 15.45 12.66
N HIS A 166 12.94 15.14 11.46
CA HIS A 166 12.93 16.03 10.30
C HIS A 166 11.60 15.93 9.57
N ALA A 167 11.27 16.98 8.81
CA ALA A 167 10.10 17.00 7.97
C ALA A 167 10.21 15.94 6.85
N LEU A 168 9.12 15.20 6.64
CA LEU A 168 8.98 14.22 5.58
C LEU A 168 8.43 14.93 4.35
N THR A 169 9.11 14.82 3.22
CA THR A 169 8.79 15.58 1.99
C THR A 169 8.35 14.73 0.81
N ALA A 170 8.51 13.41 0.93
CA ALA A 170 8.14 12.45 -0.11
C ALA A 170 7.61 11.16 0.50
N THR A 171 6.96 10.34 -0.33
CA THR A 171 6.60 8.97 0.03
C THR A 171 7.54 7.97 -0.65
N ARG A 172 7.74 6.84 0.02
CA ARG A 172 8.30 5.62 -0.57
C ARG A 172 7.25 4.53 -0.38
N ASN A 173 6.85 3.87 -1.45
CA ASN A 173 5.64 3.07 -1.47
C ASN A 173 6.04 1.60 -1.68
N PHE A 174 5.52 0.71 -0.85
CA PHE A 174 5.92 -0.69 -0.83
C PHE A 174 4.70 -1.59 -0.96
N ILE A 175 4.76 -2.56 -1.86
CA ILE A 175 3.88 -3.74 -1.81
C ILE A 175 4.72 -4.87 -1.23
N VAL A 176 4.37 -5.35 -0.04
CA VAL A 176 5.14 -6.38 0.67
C VAL A 176 4.28 -7.63 0.82
N ALA A 177 4.75 -8.74 0.30
CA ALA A 177 4.03 -10.01 0.39
C ALA A 177 4.96 -11.22 0.42
N PRO A 178 4.54 -12.37 0.97
CA PRO A 178 5.29 -13.62 0.89
C PRO A 178 5.49 -14.10 -0.56
N LEU A 179 6.50 -14.94 -0.79
CA LEU A 179 6.79 -15.48 -2.13
C LEU A 179 5.57 -16.17 -2.76
N GLN A 180 4.77 -16.87 -1.96
CA GLN A 180 3.56 -17.56 -2.40
C GLN A 180 2.50 -16.60 -2.96
N PHE A 181 2.45 -15.35 -2.47
CA PHE A 181 1.57 -14.34 -3.04
C PHE A 181 2.00 -14.02 -4.47
N TRP A 182 3.29 -13.76 -4.70
CA TRP A 182 3.83 -13.39 -6.02
C TRP A 182 3.82 -14.54 -7.02
N ALA A 183 4.32 -15.72 -6.60
CA ALA A 183 4.53 -16.87 -7.47
C ALA A 183 3.26 -17.36 -8.18
N LYS A 184 2.08 -17.19 -7.57
CA LYS A 184 0.80 -17.62 -8.19
C LYS A 184 0.43 -16.79 -9.42
N TRP A 185 0.96 -15.59 -9.57
CA TRP A 185 0.63 -14.69 -10.68
C TRP A 185 1.54 -14.94 -11.88
N ALA A 186 2.78 -15.35 -11.63
CA ALA A 186 3.79 -15.62 -12.66
C ALA A 186 3.52 -16.88 -13.50
N VAL A 187 2.51 -17.68 -13.17
CA VAL A 187 2.24 -18.96 -13.84
C VAL A 187 0.79 -19.16 -14.27
N GLY A 188 0.60 -19.99 -15.29
CA GLY A 188 -0.71 -20.46 -15.74
C GLY A 188 -1.64 -19.34 -16.24
N ARG A 189 -2.92 -19.44 -15.89
CA ARG A 189 -3.98 -18.53 -16.38
C ARG A 189 -3.84 -17.08 -15.90
N ARG A 190 -2.96 -16.79 -14.94
CA ARG A 190 -2.76 -15.45 -14.36
C ARG A 190 -1.61 -14.68 -15.03
N THR A 191 -0.80 -15.34 -15.85
CA THR A 191 0.41 -14.77 -16.48
C THR A 191 0.15 -13.48 -17.26
N ALA A 192 -0.94 -13.38 -18.02
CA ALA A 192 -1.25 -12.15 -18.75
C ALA A 192 -1.46 -10.94 -17.82
N ARG A 193 -2.13 -11.14 -16.68
CA ARG A 193 -2.31 -10.10 -15.65
C ARG A 193 -1.02 -9.77 -14.92
N TRP A 194 -0.14 -10.76 -14.75
CA TRP A 194 1.19 -10.56 -14.20
C TRP A 194 2.06 -9.68 -15.10
N VAL A 195 2.10 -9.97 -16.40
CA VAL A 195 2.83 -9.15 -17.38
C VAL A 195 2.30 -7.71 -17.36
N GLN A 196 0.98 -7.53 -17.41
CA GLN A 196 0.37 -6.21 -17.31
C GLN A 196 0.76 -5.48 -16.01
N PHE A 197 0.71 -6.15 -14.86
CA PHE A 197 1.15 -5.58 -13.59
C PHE A 197 2.61 -5.13 -13.65
N CYS A 198 3.51 -5.97 -14.18
CA CYS A 198 4.92 -5.64 -14.32
C CYS A 198 5.13 -4.40 -15.21
N ASP A 199 4.41 -4.31 -16.33
CA ASP A 199 4.51 -3.17 -17.24
C ASP A 199 3.99 -1.87 -16.60
N ILE A 200 2.84 -1.95 -15.92
CA ILE A 200 2.28 -0.79 -15.18
C ILE A 200 3.25 -0.36 -14.08
N GLN A 201 3.73 -1.31 -13.26
CA GLN A 201 4.62 -1.01 -12.13
C GLN A 201 5.93 -0.39 -12.63
N ARG A 202 6.52 -0.92 -13.70
CA ARG A 202 7.78 -0.42 -14.27
C ARG A 202 7.64 1.01 -14.75
N GLU A 203 6.55 1.32 -15.46
CA GLU A 203 6.29 2.67 -15.96
C GLU A 203 5.98 3.65 -14.81
N LEU A 204 5.11 3.27 -13.88
CA LEU A 204 4.75 4.10 -12.74
C LEU A 204 5.93 4.36 -11.80
N SER A 205 6.87 3.43 -11.71
CA SER A 205 8.07 3.58 -10.87
C SER A 205 9.00 4.71 -11.31
N ARG A 206 8.82 5.22 -12.54
CA ARG A 206 9.52 6.42 -13.03
C ARG A 206 8.97 7.71 -12.43
N HIS A 207 7.75 7.68 -11.89
CA HIS A 207 7.06 8.83 -11.32
C HIS A 207 6.88 8.72 -9.81
N PHE A 208 6.73 7.48 -9.31
CA PHE A 208 6.46 7.19 -7.91
C PHE A 208 7.49 6.16 -7.43
N ARG A 209 8.13 6.36 -6.27
CA ARG A 209 9.02 5.34 -5.70
C ARG A 209 8.17 4.14 -5.24
N ILE A 210 8.05 3.10 -6.06
CA ILE A 210 7.23 1.91 -5.80
C ILE A 210 8.13 0.67 -5.81
N ASP A 211 8.22 0.01 -4.67
CA ASP A 211 9.02 -1.18 -4.46
C ASP A 211 8.10 -2.39 -4.23
N CYS A 212 8.25 -3.43 -5.05
CA CYS A 212 7.57 -4.71 -4.84
C CYS A 212 8.53 -5.68 -4.16
N LEU A 213 8.15 -6.16 -2.98
CA LEU A 213 9.04 -6.88 -2.08
C LEU A 213 8.48 -8.24 -1.67
N VAL A 214 9.37 -9.23 -1.65
CA VAL A 214 9.15 -10.54 -1.04
C VAL A 214 9.50 -10.45 0.44
N LEU A 215 8.56 -10.79 1.32
CA LEU A 215 8.81 -10.94 2.75
C LEU A 215 9.35 -12.34 3.06
N HIS A 216 10.50 -12.42 3.72
CA HIS A 216 11.16 -13.67 4.11
C HIS A 216 11.51 -13.67 5.61
N PRO A 217 11.40 -14.81 6.33
CA PRO A 217 10.80 -16.07 5.88
C PRO A 217 9.30 -15.94 5.62
N ASP A 218 8.69 -16.97 5.00
CA ASP A 218 7.23 -16.97 4.80
C ASP A 218 6.51 -16.85 6.16
N PRO A 219 5.69 -15.81 6.38
CA PRO A 219 4.95 -15.64 7.63
C PRO A 219 4.06 -16.82 8.03
N ALA A 220 3.62 -17.64 7.08
CA ALA A 220 2.83 -18.84 7.38
C ALA A 220 3.66 -19.98 7.99
N GLN A 221 4.99 -19.94 7.83
CA GLN A 221 5.94 -20.93 8.34
C GLN A 221 6.86 -20.36 9.42
N ALA A 222 6.94 -19.03 9.53
CA ALA A 222 7.86 -18.35 10.42
C ALA A 222 7.48 -18.53 11.90
N SER A 223 8.43 -18.98 12.72
CA SER A 223 8.26 -19.05 14.18
C SER A 223 8.11 -17.65 14.79
N ASP A 224 7.51 -17.52 15.96
CA ASP A 224 7.23 -16.20 16.58
C ASP A 224 8.47 -15.35 16.86
N THR A 225 9.65 -15.98 16.94
CA THR A 225 10.93 -15.30 17.21
C THR A 225 11.73 -14.96 15.95
N GLU A 226 11.31 -15.44 14.78
CA GLU A 226 12.01 -15.14 13.53
C GLU A 226 11.76 -13.71 13.08
N SER A 227 12.85 -13.03 12.71
CA SER A 227 12.82 -11.70 12.13
C SER A 227 12.60 -11.76 10.62
N PHE A 228 11.75 -10.88 10.12
CA PHE A 228 11.51 -10.73 8.70
C PHE A 228 12.45 -9.72 8.04
N GLU A 229 12.77 -10.00 6.79
CA GLU A 229 13.48 -9.11 5.88
C GLU A 229 12.83 -9.13 4.48
N CYS A 230 13.15 -8.12 3.68
CA CYS A 230 12.60 -7.96 2.35
C CYS A 230 13.66 -8.25 1.28
N HIS A 231 13.21 -8.91 0.21
CA HIS A 231 13.96 -9.15 -1.02
C HIS A 231 13.19 -8.55 -2.20
N TRP A 232 13.89 -8.18 -3.28
CA TRP A 232 13.19 -7.72 -4.49
C TRP A 232 12.34 -8.84 -5.08
N VAL A 233 11.14 -8.49 -5.54
CA VAL A 233 10.42 -9.37 -6.48
C VAL A 233 11.13 -9.29 -7.82
N ASP A 234 11.38 -10.43 -8.44
CA ASP A 234 11.86 -10.49 -9.83
C ASP A 234 10.71 -10.13 -10.76
N LEU A 235 10.63 -8.84 -11.10
CA LEU A 235 9.70 -8.31 -12.09
C LEU A 235 10.40 -8.42 -13.44
N CYS A 236 9.86 -9.27 -14.31
CA CYS A 236 10.45 -9.71 -15.58
C CYS A 236 11.08 -8.60 -16.44
#